data_AF-A0AA88GZN8-F1
#
_entry.id   AF-A0AA88GZN8-F1
#
_cell.length_a   1.000
_cell.length_b   1.000
_cell.length_c   1.000
_cell.angle_alpha   90.00
_cell.angle_beta   90.00
_cell.angle_gamma   90.00
#
_symmetry.space_group_name_H-M   'P 1'
#
loop_
_entity.id
_entity.type
_entity.pdbx_description
1 polymer ?
#
loop_
_entity_poly.entity_id
_entity_poly.type
_entity_poly.pdbx_seq_one_letter_code
_entity_poly.pdbx_strand_id
1 'polypeptide(L)'
;MNESVPSSSSTRNEQQDHHPTQQENDFRTSFVTCNDIESSPSSLPASSLSCSLQPLLEEIRKDLIQTSSTQDDSSCMHHDHVNNMWQYVEKICQVMKNEKEHEVYAISSLKIGLELIVVWGIVPRLLKGVGISLSKRIESLSQQSKISINKQSEFSENEKISRTELQKLVKCVKILYEISNWDEFYHQLVLQNYLTDIYSALFQILYLCNNLKKAIEQKQHCPSSVIANLSQQFGIEESDRLYCSELLYKLLTQTHESMVVHCLVTLLSQSTLPQWLKNRCTIWLSKTILRPKGVFAIISVMLDNVPESNLRHYEKIVDLIIAIPKEMNAQDYFKIICPQIIKLFRLRGKNSHHLLKTTTLAVEKLLKNIHVLHKN
;
A
#
# COMPACT_ATOMS: atom_id res chain seq x y z
N MET A 1 84.31 14.19 4.23
CA MET A 1 83.87 12.94 4.90
C MET A 1 82.44 12.72 4.41
N ASN A 2 82.21 12.13 3.24
CA ASN A 2 82.61 10.78 2.78
C ASN A 2 82.06 9.72 3.77
N GLU A 3 81.32 8.67 3.40
CA GLU A 3 80.94 8.10 2.08
C GLU A 3 79.69 7.17 2.28
N SER A 4 78.96 6.64 1.31
CA SER A 4 79.05 6.55 -0.17
C SER A 4 77.64 6.33 -0.80
N VAL A 5 77.55 6.03 -2.11
CA VAL A 5 76.38 5.42 -2.80
C VAL A 5 76.90 4.24 -3.65
N PRO A 6 76.13 3.14 -3.78
CA PRO A 6 75.81 2.61 -5.13
C PRO A 6 74.29 2.21 -5.22
N SER A 7 73.52 2.39 -6.32
CA SER A 7 73.56 1.74 -7.65
C SER A 7 73.63 0.19 -7.58
N SER A 8 72.88 -0.63 -8.34
CA SER A 8 71.99 -0.43 -9.52
C SER A 8 71.18 -1.72 -9.86
N SER A 9 70.25 -1.64 -10.84
CA SER A 9 69.59 -2.73 -11.63
C SER A 9 68.71 -3.76 -10.88
N SER A 10 67.44 -4.05 -11.22
CA SER A 10 66.68 -4.22 -12.50
C SER A 10 66.69 -5.64 -13.09
N THR A 11 65.59 -6.40 -12.93
CA THR A 11 64.69 -6.83 -14.04
C THR A 11 63.54 -7.78 -13.61
N ARG A 12 62.41 -7.64 -14.34
CA ARG A 12 61.35 -8.63 -14.68
C ARG A 12 60.44 -9.29 -13.61
N ASN A 13 59.15 -8.97 -13.78
CA ASN A 13 57.99 -9.87 -13.95
C ASN A 13 57.87 -11.13 -13.07
N GLU A 14 56.77 -11.20 -12.31
CA GLU A 14 55.61 -12.01 -12.74
C GLU A 14 54.29 -11.45 -12.18
N GLN A 15 53.21 -11.60 -12.94
CA GLN A 15 51.86 -11.11 -12.61
C GLN A 15 51.07 -12.20 -11.90
N GLN A 16 50.36 -11.87 -10.82
CA GLN A 16 49.18 -12.62 -10.39
C GLN A 16 48.05 -11.66 -10.03
N ASP A 17 47.10 -11.55 -10.96
CA ASP A 17 45.86 -10.81 -10.79
C ASP A 17 44.90 -11.60 -9.87
N HIS A 18 44.46 -10.99 -8.78
CA HIS A 18 43.32 -11.46 -7.99
C HIS A 18 42.13 -10.49 -8.12
N HIS A 19 41.34 -10.72 -9.17
CA HIS A 19 39.98 -10.20 -9.29
C HIS A 19 39.07 -10.84 -8.23
N PRO A 20 38.29 -10.05 -7.46
CA PRO A 20 37.08 -10.55 -6.82
C PRO A 20 35.94 -10.54 -7.85
N THR A 21 35.48 -11.72 -8.26
CA THR A 21 34.40 -11.87 -9.25
C THR A 21 33.07 -11.35 -8.70
N GLN A 22 32.42 -10.45 -9.42
CA GLN A 22 31.05 -10.02 -9.13
C GLN A 22 30.08 -11.20 -9.36
N GLN A 23 29.29 -11.56 -8.35
CA GLN A 23 28.04 -12.30 -8.57
C GLN A 23 26.92 -11.29 -8.84
N GLU A 24 26.75 -10.94 -10.11
CA GLU A 24 25.53 -10.30 -10.60
C GLU A 24 24.45 -11.37 -10.74
N ASN A 25 23.46 -11.36 -9.85
CA ASN A 25 22.24 -12.18 -9.98
C ASN A 25 21.33 -11.56 -11.04
N ASP A 26 21.61 -11.88 -12.29
CA ASP A 26 20.83 -11.47 -13.47
C ASP A 26 19.51 -12.27 -13.51
N PHE A 27 18.43 -11.71 -12.94
CA PHE A 27 17.08 -12.26 -13.03
C PHE A 27 16.52 -12.06 -14.45
N ARG A 28 17.03 -12.85 -15.41
CA ARG A 28 16.45 -12.96 -16.75
C ARG A 28 15.24 -13.87 -16.74
N THR A 29 14.12 -13.33 -17.20
CA THR A 29 12.90 -14.06 -17.55
C THR A 29 13.16 -15.03 -18.72
N SER A 30 13.35 -16.31 -18.40
CA SER A 30 13.34 -17.38 -19.39
C SER A 30 11.90 -17.78 -19.71
N PHE A 31 11.40 -17.38 -20.88
CA PHE A 31 10.22 -17.99 -21.49
C PHE A 31 10.54 -19.45 -21.83
N VAL A 32 9.86 -20.39 -21.17
CA VAL A 32 9.91 -21.80 -21.56
C VAL A 32 8.81 -22.05 -22.58
N THR A 33 9.20 -22.27 -23.83
CA THR A 33 8.33 -22.85 -24.86
C THR A 33 8.41 -24.36 -24.77
N CYS A 34 7.35 -25.01 -24.30
CA CYS A 34 7.21 -26.46 -24.35
C CYS A 34 6.44 -26.86 -25.61
N ASN A 35 7.14 -27.51 -26.54
CA ASN A 35 6.56 -28.28 -27.63
C ASN A 35 6.97 -29.75 -27.47
N ASP A 36 6.00 -30.63 -27.72
CA ASP A 36 6.14 -31.98 -28.27
C ASP A 36 7.01 -33.01 -27.53
N ILE A 37 6.38 -33.78 -26.63
CA ILE A 37 6.65 -35.23 -26.48
C ILE A 37 5.30 -35.96 -26.42
N GLU A 38 4.99 -36.76 -27.44
CA GLU A 38 3.91 -37.74 -27.41
C GLU A 38 4.33 -38.99 -26.63
N SER A 39 3.47 -39.50 -25.74
CA SER A 39 3.32 -40.94 -25.46
C SER A 39 2.06 -41.22 -24.64
N SER A 40 1.50 -42.42 -24.83
CA SER A 40 0.10 -42.78 -24.58
C SER A 40 -0.24 -43.11 -23.10
N PRO A 41 -1.54 -43.23 -22.72
CA PRO A 41 -1.96 -42.97 -21.35
C PRO A 41 -1.99 -44.21 -20.43
N SER A 42 -1.55 -44.01 -19.19
CA SER A 42 -1.87 -44.90 -18.06
C SER A 42 -2.94 -44.23 -17.18
N SER A 43 -4.15 -44.80 -17.18
CA SER A 43 -5.30 -44.31 -16.41
C SER A 43 -5.10 -44.47 -14.90
N LEU A 44 -4.98 -43.36 -14.18
CA LEU A 44 -5.28 -43.26 -12.76
C LEU A 44 -6.40 -42.23 -12.56
N PRO A 45 -7.34 -42.43 -11.62
CA PRO A 45 -8.46 -41.52 -11.45
C PRO A 45 -7.95 -40.19 -10.90
N ALA A 46 -8.04 -39.13 -11.71
CA ALA A 46 -7.82 -37.77 -11.27
C ALA A 46 -8.99 -37.35 -10.35
N SER A 47 -8.86 -37.64 -9.05
CA SER A 47 -9.64 -36.97 -8.01
C SER A 47 -9.21 -35.51 -8.00
N SER A 48 -9.91 -34.69 -8.78
CA SER A 48 -9.65 -33.26 -8.89
C SER A 48 -9.76 -32.60 -7.52
N LEU A 49 -8.64 -32.10 -7.00
CA LEU A 49 -8.58 -31.19 -5.85
C LEU A 49 -9.30 -29.89 -6.23
N SER A 50 -10.62 -29.87 -6.07
CA SER A 50 -11.46 -28.72 -6.34
C SER A 50 -11.38 -27.75 -5.16
N CYS A 51 -10.31 -26.96 -5.14
CA CYS A 51 -10.11 -25.80 -4.27
C CYS A 51 -11.43 -25.08 -4.00
N SER A 52 -11.88 -25.02 -2.74
CA SER A 52 -13.28 -24.77 -2.42
C SER A 52 -13.73 -23.33 -2.67
N LEU A 53 -12.77 -22.40 -2.82
CA LEU A 53 -13.02 -21.04 -3.32
C LEU A 53 -13.50 -21.02 -4.77
N GLN A 54 -13.04 -21.92 -5.65
CA GLN A 54 -13.40 -21.88 -7.08
C GLN A 54 -14.89 -22.22 -7.33
N PRO A 55 -15.50 -23.25 -6.71
CA PRO A 55 -16.95 -23.46 -6.74
C PRO A 55 -17.74 -22.25 -6.25
N LEU A 56 -17.32 -21.60 -5.16
CA LEU A 56 -17.98 -20.42 -4.61
C LEU A 56 -17.89 -19.22 -5.58
N LEU A 57 -16.76 -18.99 -6.23
CA LEU A 57 -16.62 -17.93 -7.22
C LEU A 57 -17.53 -18.16 -8.45
N GLU A 58 -17.74 -19.42 -8.85
CA GLU A 58 -18.69 -19.76 -9.94
C GLU A 58 -20.16 -19.75 -9.49
N GLU A 59 -20.48 -20.00 -8.22
CA GLU A 59 -21.80 -19.71 -7.61
C GLU A 59 -22.10 -18.21 -7.72
N ILE A 60 -21.22 -17.37 -7.15
CA ILE A 60 -21.31 -15.91 -7.19
C ILE A 60 -21.47 -15.38 -8.63
N ARG A 61 -20.69 -15.93 -9.57
CA ARG A 61 -20.76 -15.55 -10.99
C ARG A 61 -22.14 -15.87 -11.59
N LYS A 62 -22.70 -17.04 -11.32
CA LYS A 62 -24.03 -17.43 -11.84
C LYS A 62 -25.12 -16.54 -11.29
N ASP A 63 -25.11 -16.27 -9.99
CA ASP A 63 -26.09 -15.41 -9.33
C ASP A 63 -26.06 -13.98 -9.89
N LEU A 64 -24.86 -13.41 -10.13
CA LEU A 64 -24.70 -12.10 -10.74
C LEU A 64 -25.19 -12.04 -12.19
N ILE A 65 -24.97 -13.11 -12.98
CA ILE A 65 -25.50 -13.19 -14.35
C ILE A 65 -27.02 -13.27 -14.32
N GLN A 66 -27.61 -14.12 -13.48
CA GLN A 66 -29.07 -14.26 -13.38
C GLN A 66 -29.74 -12.96 -12.96
N THR A 67 -29.23 -12.31 -11.90
CA THR A 67 -29.78 -11.03 -11.40
C THR A 67 -29.63 -9.86 -12.40
N SER A 68 -28.64 -9.89 -13.29
CA SER A 68 -28.52 -8.90 -14.38
C SER A 68 -29.57 -9.05 -15.47
N SER A 69 -30.16 -10.24 -15.65
CA SER A 69 -31.12 -10.53 -16.72
C SER A 69 -32.58 -10.15 -16.40
N THR A 70 -32.86 -9.72 -15.16
CA THR A 70 -34.22 -9.42 -14.65
C THR A 70 -34.42 -7.95 -14.28
N GLN A 71 -33.59 -7.03 -14.78
CA GLN A 71 -33.58 -5.61 -14.41
C GLN A 71 -34.57 -4.75 -15.22
N ASP A 72 -35.88 -4.91 -15.00
CA ASP A 72 -36.90 -4.02 -15.61
C ASP A 72 -37.76 -3.19 -14.62
N ASP A 73 -37.74 -3.46 -13.31
CA ASP A 73 -38.54 -2.70 -12.32
C ASP A 73 -37.70 -2.02 -11.21
N SER A 74 -37.80 -0.68 -11.12
CA SER A 74 -36.81 0.16 -10.42
C SER A 74 -37.29 0.77 -9.09
N SER A 75 -36.77 0.27 -7.97
CA SER A 75 -36.23 1.07 -6.84
C SER A 75 -36.04 0.22 -5.57
N CYS A 76 -37.01 -0.64 -5.25
CA CYS A 76 -37.00 -1.50 -4.05
C CYS A 76 -35.80 -2.47 -4.02
N MET A 77 -35.46 -3.08 -5.16
CA MET A 77 -34.41 -4.10 -5.31
C MET A 77 -32.97 -3.66 -4.96
N HIS A 78 -32.72 -2.36 -4.75
CA HIS A 78 -31.34 -1.85 -4.61
C HIS A 78 -30.71 -2.17 -3.25
N HIS A 79 -31.50 -2.24 -2.17
CA HIS A 79 -30.96 -2.50 -0.82
C HIS A 79 -30.64 -3.99 -0.61
N ASP A 80 -31.41 -4.88 -1.24
CA ASP A 80 -31.19 -6.33 -1.20
C ASP A 80 -29.87 -6.71 -1.89
N HIS A 81 -29.57 -6.10 -3.04
CA HIS A 81 -28.36 -6.40 -3.80
C HIS A 81 -27.08 -6.14 -3.00
N VAL A 82 -27.01 -5.05 -2.24
CA VAL A 82 -25.84 -4.70 -1.42
C VAL A 82 -25.71 -5.59 -0.17
N ASN A 83 -26.82 -6.02 0.42
CA ASN A 83 -26.80 -7.00 1.50
C ASN A 83 -26.34 -8.39 0.99
N ASN A 84 -26.75 -8.78 -0.22
CA ASN A 84 -26.30 -10.02 -0.86
C ASN A 84 -24.79 -9.97 -1.18
N MET A 85 -24.27 -8.83 -1.67
CA MET A 85 -22.82 -8.65 -1.83
C MET A 85 -22.04 -8.87 -0.53
N TRP A 86 -22.56 -8.39 0.61
CA TRP A 86 -21.91 -8.63 1.90
C TRP A 86 -21.92 -10.13 2.28
N GLN A 87 -23.01 -10.85 2.03
CA GLN A 87 -23.07 -12.30 2.26
C GLN A 87 -22.01 -13.05 1.43
N TYR A 88 -21.79 -12.65 0.17
CA TYR A 88 -20.70 -13.22 -0.63
C TYR A 88 -19.32 -12.92 -0.06
N VAL A 89 -19.07 -11.68 0.41
CA VAL A 89 -17.82 -11.35 1.14
C VAL A 89 -17.65 -12.25 2.37
N GLU A 90 -18.71 -12.51 3.13
CA GLU A 90 -18.65 -13.39 4.30
C GLU A 90 -18.41 -14.86 3.93
N LYS A 91 -19.05 -15.39 2.88
CA LYS A 91 -18.78 -16.73 2.34
C LYS A 91 -17.31 -16.87 1.91
N ILE A 92 -16.79 -15.92 1.12
CA ILE A 92 -15.38 -15.90 0.66
C ILE A 92 -14.45 -15.87 1.88
N CYS A 93 -14.71 -14.96 2.82
CA CYS A 93 -13.96 -14.83 4.06
C CYS A 93 -13.95 -16.12 4.91
N GLN A 94 -15.06 -16.86 4.95
CA GLN A 94 -15.20 -18.10 5.70
C GLN A 94 -14.45 -19.26 5.01
N VAL A 95 -14.59 -19.40 3.70
CA VAL A 95 -13.84 -20.38 2.89
C VAL A 95 -12.34 -20.19 3.10
N MET A 96 -11.86 -18.96 2.88
CA MET A 96 -10.45 -18.61 3.06
C MET A 96 -9.95 -18.86 4.50
N LYS A 97 -10.77 -18.64 5.54
CA LYS A 97 -10.37 -18.94 6.94
C LYS A 97 -10.31 -20.43 7.28
N ASN A 98 -11.02 -21.28 6.54
CA ASN A 98 -11.20 -22.69 6.87
C ASN A 98 -10.17 -23.59 6.18
N GLU A 99 -9.68 -23.21 5.00
CA GLU A 99 -8.62 -23.90 4.24
C GLU A 99 -7.22 -23.66 4.84
N LYS A 100 -7.08 -23.92 6.15
CA LYS A 100 -5.81 -23.77 6.90
C LYS A 100 -4.76 -24.83 6.55
N GLU A 101 -5.19 -25.93 5.96
CA GLU A 101 -4.29 -26.85 5.26
C GLU A 101 -4.13 -26.32 3.84
N HIS A 102 -2.90 -26.01 3.46
CA HIS A 102 -2.56 -25.18 2.29
C HIS A 102 -2.90 -25.85 0.94
N GLU A 103 -4.18 -25.95 0.62
CA GLU A 103 -4.60 -26.20 -0.76
C GLU A 103 -4.07 -25.07 -1.63
N VAL A 104 -3.40 -25.44 -2.73
CA VAL A 104 -2.86 -24.49 -3.68
C VAL A 104 -4.04 -23.89 -4.45
N TYR A 105 -4.57 -22.77 -3.97
CA TYR A 105 -5.47 -21.94 -4.76
C TYR A 105 -4.83 -21.70 -6.13
N ALA A 106 -5.62 -21.83 -7.20
CA ALA A 106 -5.25 -21.18 -8.43
C ALA A 106 -5.06 -19.68 -8.12
N ILE A 107 -3.87 -19.14 -8.43
CA ILE A 107 -3.48 -17.77 -8.05
C ILE A 107 -4.50 -16.74 -8.56
N SER A 108 -5.16 -17.03 -9.69
CA SER A 108 -6.32 -16.31 -10.21
C SER A 108 -7.50 -16.25 -9.24
N SER A 109 -7.96 -17.40 -8.74
CA SER A 109 -9.10 -17.52 -7.81
C SER A 109 -8.83 -16.79 -6.50
N LEU A 110 -7.62 -16.92 -5.95
CA LEU A 110 -7.17 -16.19 -4.77
C LEU A 110 -7.18 -14.67 -4.99
N LYS A 111 -6.62 -14.19 -6.11
CA LYS A 111 -6.65 -12.76 -6.49
C LYS A 111 -8.07 -12.24 -6.65
N ILE A 112 -8.97 -13.02 -7.28
CA ILE A 112 -10.38 -12.65 -7.42
C ILE A 112 -11.04 -12.56 -6.04
N GLY A 113 -10.85 -13.55 -5.16
CA GLY A 113 -11.40 -13.52 -3.80
C GLY A 113 -10.95 -12.30 -2.99
N LEU A 114 -9.65 -11.96 -3.05
CA LEU A 114 -9.09 -10.78 -2.41
C LEU A 114 -9.64 -9.47 -3.02
N GLU A 115 -9.73 -9.37 -4.35
CA GLU A 115 -10.32 -8.19 -5.01
C GLU A 115 -11.79 -8.02 -4.63
N LEU A 116 -12.58 -9.09 -4.53
CA LEU A 116 -13.97 -9.04 -4.09
C LEU A 116 -14.10 -8.59 -2.63
N ILE A 117 -13.22 -9.04 -1.73
CA ILE A 117 -13.15 -8.51 -0.34
C ILE A 117 -12.86 -7.00 -0.34
N VAL A 118 -12.03 -6.49 -1.25
CA VAL A 118 -11.77 -5.05 -1.34
C VAL A 118 -12.93 -4.29 -1.99
N VAL A 119 -13.42 -4.74 -3.15
CA VAL A 119 -14.42 -4.07 -3.98
C VAL A 119 -15.83 -4.10 -3.40
N TRP A 120 -16.22 -5.18 -2.71
CA TRP A 120 -17.53 -5.28 -2.04
C TRP A 120 -17.44 -5.11 -0.52
N GLY A 121 -16.31 -5.46 0.09
CA GLY A 121 -16.10 -5.35 1.53
C GLY A 121 -15.60 -3.98 1.98
N ILE A 122 -14.56 -3.44 1.37
CA ILE A 122 -13.92 -2.17 1.81
C ILE A 122 -14.49 -0.96 1.07
N VAL A 123 -14.33 -0.89 -0.25
CA VAL A 123 -14.57 0.30 -1.07
C VAL A 123 -15.97 0.92 -0.90
N PRO A 124 -17.09 0.16 -0.81
CA PRO A 124 -18.42 0.74 -0.66
C PRO A 124 -18.58 1.48 0.68
N ARG A 125 -17.84 1.05 1.71
CA ARG A 125 -17.88 1.55 3.09
C ARG A 125 -16.94 2.72 3.34
N LEU A 126 -16.05 3.02 2.39
CA LEU A 126 -15.18 4.20 2.48
C LEU A 126 -15.98 5.48 2.22
N LEU A 127 -15.70 6.53 2.99
CA LEU A 127 -16.23 7.87 2.80
C LEU A 127 -15.74 8.45 1.47
N LYS A 128 -16.44 9.47 0.95
CA LYS A 128 -16.09 10.10 -0.32
C LYS A 128 -14.65 10.64 -0.29
N GLY A 129 -13.84 10.26 -1.28
CA GLY A 129 -12.43 10.63 -1.38
C GLY A 129 -11.49 9.89 -0.44
N VAL A 130 -11.96 8.91 0.33
CA VAL A 130 -11.12 7.95 1.06
C VAL A 130 -10.90 6.72 0.18
N GLY A 131 -9.64 6.31 0.01
CA GLY A 131 -9.26 5.18 -0.83
C GLY A 131 -9.13 5.48 -2.32
N ILE A 132 -8.86 4.43 -3.10
CA ILE A 132 -8.71 4.51 -4.56
C ILE A 132 -10.10 4.40 -5.19
N SER A 133 -10.40 5.22 -6.21
CA SER A 133 -11.67 5.10 -6.92
C SER A 133 -11.75 3.80 -7.72
N LEU A 134 -12.93 3.17 -7.73
CA LEU A 134 -13.22 2.01 -8.56
C LEU A 134 -12.84 2.26 -10.03
N SER A 135 -13.15 3.44 -10.57
CA SER A 135 -12.74 3.85 -11.91
C SER A 135 -11.24 3.71 -12.16
N LYS A 136 -10.38 4.13 -11.21
CA LYS A 136 -8.91 4.02 -11.35
C LYS A 136 -8.42 2.58 -11.26
N ARG A 137 -9.11 1.71 -10.49
CA ARG A 137 -8.84 0.27 -10.49
C ARG A 137 -9.15 -0.34 -11.85
N ILE A 138 -10.35 -0.07 -12.36
CA ILE A 138 -10.84 -0.60 -13.63
C ILE A 138 -9.98 -0.09 -14.79
N GLU A 139 -9.64 1.21 -14.85
CA GLU A 139 -8.77 1.79 -15.89
C GLU A 139 -7.38 1.13 -15.95
N SER A 140 -6.85 0.61 -14.83
CA SER A 140 -5.61 -0.18 -14.81
C SER A 140 -5.76 -1.61 -15.33
N LEU A 141 -6.99 -2.14 -15.36
CA LEU A 141 -7.35 -3.48 -15.85
C LEU A 141 -7.94 -3.46 -17.28
N SER A 142 -8.54 -2.34 -17.71
CA SER A 142 -9.39 -2.25 -18.90
C SER A 142 -8.74 -1.47 -20.05
N GLN A 143 -7.82 -2.12 -20.78
CA GLN A 143 -7.77 -1.90 -22.23
C GLN A 143 -8.92 -2.61 -22.97
N GLN A 144 -9.70 -3.44 -22.26
CA GLN A 144 -10.84 -4.18 -22.81
C GLN A 144 -12.08 -4.01 -21.91
N SER A 145 -13.23 -3.77 -22.54
CA SER A 145 -14.57 -3.55 -21.96
C SER A 145 -14.73 -2.33 -21.02
N LYS A 146 -15.40 -1.29 -21.54
CA LYS A 146 -16.06 -0.25 -20.72
C LYS A 146 -17.33 -0.83 -20.10
N ILE A 147 -17.20 -1.57 -19.00
CA ILE A 147 -18.36 -1.87 -18.16
C ILE A 147 -18.71 -0.59 -17.40
N SER A 148 -19.95 -0.10 -17.56
CA SER A 148 -20.47 1.08 -16.86
C SER A 148 -20.65 0.79 -15.37
N ILE A 149 -19.54 0.76 -14.62
CA ILE A 149 -19.58 0.49 -13.20
C ILE A 149 -20.20 1.68 -12.47
N ASN A 150 -21.20 1.36 -11.67
CA ASN A 150 -22.07 2.30 -10.98
C ASN A 150 -21.26 3.31 -10.15
N LYS A 151 -21.76 4.54 -10.03
CA LYS A 151 -21.03 5.63 -9.38
C LYS A 151 -20.67 5.21 -7.95
N GLN A 152 -19.40 5.37 -7.56
CA GLN A 152 -18.98 5.08 -6.19
C GLN A 152 -19.87 5.79 -5.17
N SER A 153 -20.26 5.04 -4.13
CA SER A 153 -21.24 5.35 -3.07
C SER A 153 -22.70 5.11 -3.45
N GLU A 154 -23.11 3.84 -3.44
CA GLU A 154 -24.52 3.43 -3.34
C GLU A 154 -25.09 3.69 -1.92
N PHE A 155 -24.24 3.64 -0.89
CA PHE A 155 -24.58 4.09 0.46
C PHE A 155 -24.47 5.62 0.62
N SER A 156 -25.42 6.21 1.35
CA SER A 156 -25.32 7.58 1.86
C SER A 156 -24.18 7.71 2.89
N GLU A 157 -23.68 8.94 3.11
CA GLU A 157 -22.60 9.16 4.09
C GLU A 157 -23.01 8.77 5.52
N ASN A 158 -24.29 8.89 5.87
CA ASN A 158 -24.82 8.50 7.18
C ASN A 158 -24.79 6.98 7.39
N GLU A 159 -25.15 6.19 6.38
CA GLU A 159 -25.12 4.72 6.45
C GLU A 159 -23.69 4.19 6.57
N LYS A 160 -22.73 4.80 5.87
CA LYS A 160 -21.30 4.45 5.94
C LYS A 160 -20.67 4.66 7.33
N ILE A 161 -21.26 5.53 8.14
CA ILE A 161 -20.80 5.85 9.50
C ILE A 161 -21.49 4.95 10.55
N SER A 162 -22.50 4.16 10.16
CA SER A 162 -23.19 3.23 11.07
C SER A 162 -22.23 2.20 11.69
N ARG A 163 -22.50 1.83 12.95
CA ARG A 163 -21.72 0.80 13.66
C ARG A 163 -21.58 -0.51 12.87
N THR A 164 -22.65 -0.94 12.19
CA THR A 164 -22.64 -2.19 11.39
C THR A 164 -21.69 -2.11 10.22
N GLU A 165 -21.72 -1.05 9.41
CA GLU A 165 -20.80 -0.93 8.28
C GLU A 165 -19.34 -0.72 8.75
N LEU A 166 -19.12 -0.06 9.89
CA LEU A 166 -17.79 0.03 10.50
C LEU A 166 -17.27 -1.32 11.00
N GLN A 167 -18.10 -2.16 11.63
CA GLN A 167 -17.73 -3.52 12.03
C GLN A 167 -17.41 -4.41 10.82
N LYS A 168 -18.18 -4.29 9.73
CA LYS A 168 -17.90 -4.97 8.46
C LYS A 168 -16.54 -4.54 7.88
N LEU A 169 -16.24 -3.24 7.91
CA LEU A 169 -14.95 -2.69 7.47
C LEU A 169 -13.77 -3.21 8.31
N VAL A 170 -13.91 -3.26 9.65
CA VAL A 170 -12.92 -3.87 10.56
C VAL A 170 -12.72 -5.35 10.24
N LYS A 171 -13.80 -6.10 9.99
CA LYS A 171 -13.76 -7.53 9.62
C LYS A 171 -12.97 -7.73 8.32
N CYS A 172 -13.20 -6.96 7.26
CA CYS A 172 -12.41 -7.04 6.03
C CYS A 172 -10.91 -6.78 6.27
N VAL A 173 -10.57 -5.73 7.03
CA VAL A 173 -9.17 -5.40 7.34
C VAL A 173 -8.49 -6.52 8.15
N LYS A 174 -9.18 -7.07 9.17
CA LYS A 174 -8.69 -8.22 9.93
C LYS A 174 -8.38 -9.39 9.02
N ILE A 175 -9.27 -9.73 8.10
CA ILE A 175 -9.17 -10.92 7.25
C ILE A 175 -8.06 -10.77 6.21
N LEU A 176 -7.97 -9.63 5.52
CA LEU A 176 -6.84 -9.37 4.61
C LEU A 176 -5.50 -9.45 5.37
N TYR A 177 -5.44 -8.90 6.59
CA TYR A 177 -4.22 -8.97 7.39
C TYR A 177 -3.91 -10.40 7.86
N GLU A 178 -4.90 -11.16 8.34
CA GLU A 178 -4.74 -12.58 8.70
C GLU A 178 -4.19 -13.39 7.51
N ILE A 179 -4.75 -13.23 6.31
CA ILE A 179 -4.26 -13.87 5.07
C ILE A 179 -2.80 -13.47 4.80
N SER A 180 -2.45 -12.19 4.96
CA SER A 180 -1.07 -11.70 4.79
C SER A 180 -0.05 -12.23 5.80
N ASN A 181 -0.47 -13.04 6.79
CA ASN A 181 0.40 -13.71 7.75
C ASN A 181 0.41 -15.25 7.59
N TRP A 182 -0.22 -15.81 6.54
CA TRP A 182 -0.20 -17.27 6.29
C TRP A 182 1.18 -17.76 5.86
N ASP A 183 1.79 -17.11 4.87
CA ASP A 183 3.18 -17.30 4.45
C ASP A 183 3.71 -16.05 3.73
N GLU A 184 4.95 -16.09 3.23
CA GLU A 184 5.58 -14.98 2.51
C GLU A 184 4.89 -14.67 1.16
N PHE A 185 4.37 -15.67 0.45
CA PHE A 185 3.65 -15.46 -0.80
C PHE A 185 2.34 -14.70 -0.57
N TYR A 186 1.52 -15.10 0.41
CA TYR A 186 0.32 -14.34 0.77
C TYR A 186 0.66 -12.95 1.33
N HIS A 187 1.76 -12.83 2.09
CA HIS A 187 2.26 -11.55 2.58
C HIS A 187 2.55 -10.57 1.43
N GLN A 188 3.36 -11.00 0.47
CA GLN A 188 3.70 -10.20 -0.72
C GLN A 188 2.44 -9.91 -1.54
N LEU A 189 1.59 -10.91 -1.80
CA LEU A 189 0.37 -10.78 -2.58
C LEU A 189 -0.60 -9.74 -1.97
N VAL A 190 -0.85 -9.81 -0.66
CA VAL A 190 -1.79 -8.88 -0.01
C VAL A 190 -1.17 -7.49 0.12
N LEU A 191 0.06 -7.36 0.61
CA LEU A 191 0.63 -6.04 0.89
C LEU A 191 1.04 -5.28 -0.38
N GLN A 192 1.40 -5.94 -1.48
CA GLN A 192 1.69 -5.25 -2.74
C GLN A 192 0.44 -4.69 -3.41
N ASN A 193 -0.69 -5.41 -3.35
CA ASN A 193 -1.90 -5.06 -4.10
C ASN A 193 -2.95 -4.29 -3.27
N TYR A 194 -3.05 -4.54 -1.96
CA TYR A 194 -4.19 -4.12 -1.13
C TYR A 194 -3.82 -3.24 0.08
N LEU A 195 -2.52 -2.97 0.32
CA LEU A 195 -2.09 -2.13 1.45
C LEU A 195 -2.68 -0.71 1.42
N THR A 196 -2.90 -0.14 0.24
CA THR A 196 -3.53 1.19 0.12
C THR A 196 -4.98 1.20 0.63
N ASP A 197 -5.73 0.12 0.41
CA ASP A 197 -7.11 -0.04 0.89
C ASP A 197 -7.14 -0.31 2.40
N ILE A 198 -6.22 -1.15 2.88
CA ILE A 198 -6.03 -1.42 4.30
C ILE A 198 -5.71 -0.12 5.05
N TYR A 199 -4.80 0.73 4.55
CA TYR A 199 -4.55 2.06 5.13
C TYR A 199 -5.77 2.97 5.06
N SER A 200 -6.51 2.97 3.95
CA SER A 200 -7.71 3.80 3.79
C SER A 200 -8.78 3.47 4.84
N ALA A 201 -9.05 2.16 5.00
CA ALA A 201 -9.97 1.64 5.99
C ALA A 201 -9.51 1.96 7.42
N LEU A 202 -8.25 1.67 7.76
CA LEU A 202 -7.68 1.93 9.09
C LEU A 202 -7.67 3.41 9.45
N PHE A 203 -7.28 4.29 8.53
CA PHE A 203 -7.33 5.74 8.75
C PHE A 203 -8.76 6.24 8.97
N GLN A 204 -9.74 5.73 8.22
CA GLN A 204 -11.15 6.09 8.39
C GLN A 204 -11.72 5.58 9.72
N ILE A 205 -11.51 4.31 10.05
CA ILE A 205 -11.90 3.70 11.33
C ILE A 205 -11.43 4.57 12.50
N LEU A 206 -10.13 4.86 12.54
CA LEU A 206 -9.53 5.63 13.62
C LEU A 206 -9.97 7.11 13.61
N TYR A 207 -10.21 7.71 12.43
CA TYR A 207 -10.75 9.07 12.35
C TYR A 207 -12.16 9.15 12.95
N LEU A 208 -13.06 8.24 12.57
CA LEU A 208 -14.44 8.21 13.05
C LEU A 208 -14.51 7.94 14.56
N CYS A 209 -13.78 6.95 15.07
CA CYS A 209 -13.69 6.70 16.52
C CYS A 209 -13.22 7.93 17.31
N ASN A 210 -12.17 8.62 16.83
CA ASN A 210 -11.63 9.80 17.52
C ASN A 210 -12.60 10.99 17.51
N ASN A 211 -13.36 11.17 16.43
CA ASN A 211 -14.37 12.24 16.37
C ASN A 211 -15.58 11.93 17.24
N LEU A 212 -16.02 10.66 17.29
CA LEU A 212 -17.08 10.23 18.19
C LEU A 212 -16.69 10.48 19.65
N LYS A 213 -15.46 10.11 20.04
CA LYS A 213 -14.92 10.39 21.38
C LYS A 213 -14.95 11.88 21.71
N LYS A 214 -14.45 12.75 20.81
CA LYS A 214 -14.50 14.21 20.99
C LYS A 214 -15.93 14.75 21.09
N ALA A 215 -16.86 14.23 20.28
CA ALA A 215 -18.26 14.64 20.31
C ALA A 215 -18.97 14.22 21.61
N ILE A 216 -18.55 13.11 22.23
CA ILE A 216 -19.03 12.68 23.56
C ILE A 216 -18.41 13.56 24.66
N GLU A 217 -17.10 13.81 24.62
CA GLU A 217 -16.39 14.65 25.60
C GLU A 217 -16.93 16.10 25.59
N GLN A 218 -17.16 16.68 24.42
CA GLN A 218 -17.77 18.01 24.28
C GLN A 218 -19.24 18.05 24.72
N LYS A 219 -19.93 16.91 24.79
CA LYS A 219 -21.31 16.75 25.26
C LYS A 219 -21.40 16.22 26.69
N GLN A 220 -20.38 16.40 27.53
CA GLN A 220 -20.42 16.03 28.95
C GLN A 220 -21.53 16.70 29.78
N HIS A 221 -22.22 17.72 29.26
CA HIS A 221 -23.45 18.28 29.84
C HIS A 221 -24.76 17.64 29.36
N CYS A 222 -24.73 16.65 28.46
CA CYS A 222 -25.92 15.92 28.03
C CYS A 222 -26.24 14.74 28.97
N PRO A 223 -27.52 14.36 29.12
CA PRO A 223 -27.91 13.22 29.95
C PRO A 223 -27.30 11.91 29.43
N SER A 224 -26.97 11.01 30.37
CA SER A 224 -26.23 9.76 30.12
C SER A 224 -26.84 8.87 29.03
N SER A 225 -28.16 8.89 28.87
CA SER A 225 -28.90 8.18 27.81
C SER A 225 -28.51 8.61 26.39
N VAL A 226 -28.18 9.89 26.16
CA VAL A 226 -27.76 10.39 24.84
C VAL A 226 -26.33 9.93 24.50
N ILE A 227 -25.46 9.85 25.52
CA ILE A 227 -24.09 9.34 25.36
C ILE A 227 -24.10 7.84 25.06
N ALA A 228 -24.93 7.08 25.77
CA ALA A 228 -25.15 5.65 25.50
C ALA A 228 -25.67 5.41 24.08
N ASN A 229 -26.67 6.18 23.63
CA ASN A 229 -27.20 6.05 22.27
C ASN A 229 -26.15 6.36 21.20
N LEU A 230 -25.32 7.40 21.38
CA LEU A 230 -24.26 7.74 20.42
C LEU A 230 -23.15 6.66 20.34
N SER A 231 -22.75 6.07 21.47
CA SER A 231 -21.80 4.96 21.46
C SER A 231 -22.41 3.67 20.89
N GLN A 232 -23.70 3.42 21.12
CA GLN A 232 -24.40 2.27 20.57
C GLN A 232 -24.64 2.36 19.05
N GLN A 233 -24.91 3.56 18.54
CA GLN A 233 -25.24 3.83 17.13
C GLN A 233 -24.01 3.96 16.22
N PHE A 234 -22.90 4.50 16.73
CA PHE A 234 -21.70 4.83 15.94
C PHE A 234 -20.38 4.28 16.51
N GLY A 235 -20.39 3.63 17.68
CA GLY A 235 -19.20 3.12 18.33
C GLY A 235 -18.73 1.77 17.76
N ILE A 236 -17.47 1.72 17.35
CA ILE A 236 -16.69 0.48 17.26
C ILE A 236 -16.25 0.10 18.68
N GLU A 237 -16.09 -1.19 18.95
CA GLU A 237 -15.60 -1.67 20.25
C GLU A 237 -14.17 -1.20 20.53
N GLU A 238 -13.85 -0.95 21.80
CA GLU A 238 -12.54 -0.43 22.19
C GLU A 238 -11.40 -1.42 21.85
N SER A 239 -11.67 -2.72 21.94
CA SER A 239 -10.82 -3.82 21.46
C SER A 239 -10.47 -3.67 19.98
N ASP A 240 -11.46 -3.46 19.13
CA ASP A 240 -11.30 -3.25 17.68
C ASP A 240 -10.59 -1.93 17.37
N ARG A 241 -10.88 -0.87 18.12
CA ARG A 241 -10.19 0.42 17.99
C ARG A 241 -8.70 0.31 18.30
N LEU A 242 -8.35 -0.39 19.39
CA LEU A 242 -6.96 -0.65 19.78
C LEU A 242 -6.26 -1.53 18.73
N TYR A 243 -6.88 -2.65 18.33
CA TYR A 243 -6.38 -3.51 17.26
C TYR A 243 -6.09 -2.73 15.96
N CYS A 244 -7.02 -1.90 15.49
CA CYS A 244 -6.81 -1.09 14.29
C CYS A 244 -5.70 -0.04 14.47
N SER A 245 -5.53 0.52 15.67
CA SER A 245 -4.46 1.47 15.98
C SER A 245 -3.09 0.80 15.96
N GLU A 246 -2.98 -0.37 16.59
CA GLU A 246 -1.75 -1.17 16.63
C GLU A 246 -1.40 -1.71 15.24
N LEU A 247 -2.38 -2.24 14.50
CA LEU A 247 -2.18 -2.72 13.14
C LEU A 247 -1.72 -1.62 12.19
N LEU A 248 -2.33 -0.42 12.26
CA LEU A 248 -1.90 0.71 11.44
C LEU A 248 -0.46 1.14 11.76
N TYR A 249 -0.12 1.20 13.06
CA TYR A 249 1.24 1.51 13.48
C TYR A 249 2.23 0.43 13.01
N LYS A 250 1.89 -0.85 13.18
CA LYS A 250 2.69 -2.00 12.75
C LYS A 250 2.98 -1.94 11.26
N LEU A 251 1.94 -1.82 10.42
CA LEU A 251 2.10 -1.74 8.97
C LEU A 251 2.95 -0.52 8.54
N LEU A 252 2.69 0.67 9.10
CA LEU A 252 3.43 1.88 8.72
C LEU A 252 4.89 1.92 9.20
N THR A 253 5.26 1.10 10.19
CA THR A 253 6.63 1.03 10.74
C THR A 253 7.42 -0.20 10.27
N GLN A 254 6.76 -1.33 10.01
CA GLN A 254 7.42 -2.59 9.66
C GLN A 254 7.39 -2.88 8.15
N THR A 255 6.47 -2.29 7.37
CA THR A 255 6.49 -2.43 5.89
C THR A 255 7.64 -1.61 5.31
N HIS A 256 8.25 -2.10 4.22
CA HIS A 256 9.33 -1.44 3.48
C HIS A 256 8.96 0.00 3.06
N GLU A 257 9.92 0.93 3.20
CA GLU A 257 9.70 2.37 3.05
C GLU A 257 9.06 2.73 1.70
N SER A 258 9.51 2.13 0.59
CA SER A 258 8.95 2.42 -0.74
C SER A 258 7.46 2.04 -0.88
N MET A 259 7.01 0.97 -0.22
CA MET A 259 5.60 0.59 -0.23
C MET A 259 4.75 1.56 0.59
N VAL A 260 5.26 1.97 1.77
CA VAL A 260 4.62 2.98 2.61
C VAL A 260 4.49 4.31 1.85
N VAL A 261 5.57 4.80 1.24
CA VAL A 261 5.56 6.01 0.41
C VAL A 261 4.57 5.86 -0.75
N HIS A 262 4.61 4.75 -1.49
CA HIS A 262 3.71 4.50 -2.62
C HIS A 262 2.23 4.58 -2.21
N CYS A 263 1.82 3.86 -1.16
CA CYS A 263 0.44 3.90 -0.68
C CYS A 263 0.03 5.30 -0.20
N LEU A 264 0.88 5.99 0.57
CA LEU A 264 0.57 7.34 1.07
C LEU A 264 0.48 8.38 -0.05
N VAL A 265 1.38 8.32 -1.05
CA VAL A 265 1.34 9.20 -2.24
C VAL A 265 0.13 8.87 -3.13
N THR A 266 -0.24 7.60 -3.27
CA THR A 266 -1.45 7.16 -3.98
C THR A 266 -2.73 7.69 -3.33
N LEU A 267 -2.77 7.80 -2.00
CA LEU A 267 -3.87 8.48 -1.30
C LEU A 267 -3.82 10.00 -1.49
N LEU A 268 -2.63 10.60 -1.40
CA LEU A 268 -2.43 12.04 -1.62
C LEU A 268 -2.76 12.51 -3.06
N SER A 269 -2.79 11.59 -4.04
CA SER A 269 -3.14 11.89 -5.44
C SER A 269 -4.65 11.88 -5.74
N GLN A 270 -5.51 11.57 -4.76
CA GLN A 270 -6.96 11.61 -4.97
C GLN A 270 -7.47 13.06 -4.96
N SER A 271 -8.18 13.46 -6.03
CA SER A 271 -8.66 14.83 -6.23
C SER A 271 -9.70 15.29 -5.20
N THR A 272 -10.38 14.35 -4.56
CA THR A 272 -11.43 14.57 -3.56
C THR A 272 -10.97 14.25 -2.13
N LEU A 273 -9.67 14.09 -1.89
CA LEU A 273 -9.12 13.66 -0.60
C LEU A 273 -9.53 14.57 0.56
N PRO A 274 -10.20 14.04 1.61
CA PRO A 274 -10.54 14.84 2.79
C PRO A 274 -9.31 15.41 3.51
N GLN A 275 -9.39 16.66 3.96
CA GLN A 275 -8.27 17.36 4.60
C GLN A 275 -7.72 16.64 5.85
N TRP A 276 -8.57 15.93 6.59
CA TRP A 276 -8.14 15.12 7.73
C TRP A 276 -7.22 13.96 7.31
N LEU A 277 -7.52 13.30 6.18
CA LEU A 277 -6.73 12.19 5.65
C LEU A 277 -5.44 12.71 5.02
N LYS A 278 -5.52 13.82 4.27
CA LYS A 278 -4.36 14.57 3.78
C LYS A 278 -3.36 14.87 4.90
N ASN A 279 -3.82 15.42 6.02
CA ASN A 279 -2.98 15.69 7.19
C ASN A 279 -2.33 14.42 7.75
N ARG A 280 -3.09 13.32 7.87
CA ARG A 280 -2.56 12.03 8.37
C ARG A 280 -1.51 11.44 7.43
N CYS A 281 -1.76 11.45 6.12
CA CYS A 281 -0.79 10.96 5.14
C CYS A 281 0.49 11.80 5.14
N THR A 282 0.40 13.14 5.20
CA THR A 282 1.58 14.01 5.29
C THR A 282 2.41 13.74 6.55
N ILE A 283 1.77 13.61 7.73
CA ILE A 283 2.47 13.29 8.99
C ILE A 283 3.25 11.97 8.87
N TRP A 284 2.62 10.94 8.28
CA TRP A 284 3.27 9.64 8.09
C TRP A 284 4.33 9.66 6.99
N LEU A 285 4.20 10.49 5.96
CA LEU A 285 5.23 10.71 4.94
C LEU A 285 6.47 11.35 5.56
N SER A 286 6.32 12.39 6.39
CA SER A 286 7.40 13.01 7.17
C SER A 286 8.07 12.01 8.12
N LYS A 287 7.31 11.15 8.82
CA LYS A 287 7.88 10.05 9.62
C LYS A 287 8.63 9.03 8.78
N THR A 288 8.16 8.75 7.56
CA THR A 288 8.81 7.80 6.64
C THR A 288 10.12 8.34 6.10
N ILE A 289 10.21 9.64 5.81
CA ILE A 289 11.47 10.34 5.44
C ILE A 289 12.57 10.14 6.50
N LEU A 290 12.20 10.14 7.79
CA LEU A 290 13.12 9.94 8.91
C LEU A 290 13.58 8.47 9.09
N ARG A 291 12.92 7.49 8.47
CA ARG A 291 13.36 6.08 8.50
C ARG A 291 14.65 5.90 7.69
N PRO A 292 15.47 4.86 7.99
CA PRO A 292 16.55 4.46 7.10
C PRO A 292 16.02 4.21 5.68
N LYS A 293 16.71 4.72 4.66
CA LYS A 293 16.26 4.68 3.25
C LYS A 293 14.95 5.47 2.98
N GLY A 294 14.42 6.24 3.93
CA GLY A 294 13.24 7.08 3.74
C GLY A 294 13.39 8.09 2.61
N VAL A 295 14.54 8.75 2.53
CA VAL A 295 14.86 9.70 1.44
C VAL A 295 14.96 8.96 0.09
N PHE A 296 15.56 7.76 0.06
CA PHE A 296 15.62 6.92 -1.14
C PHE A 296 14.20 6.58 -1.63
N ALA A 297 13.35 6.06 -0.75
CA ALA A 297 11.99 5.65 -1.07
C ALA A 297 11.15 6.80 -1.65
N ILE A 298 11.25 8.00 -1.08
CA ILE A 298 10.58 9.21 -1.58
C ILE A 298 11.02 9.53 -3.00
N ILE A 299 12.33 9.61 -3.25
CA ILE A 299 12.85 9.97 -4.58
C ILE A 299 12.49 8.89 -5.60
N SER A 300 12.68 7.61 -5.26
CA SER A 300 12.38 6.48 -6.14
C SER A 300 10.90 6.46 -6.53
N VAL A 301 9.96 6.54 -5.57
CA VAL A 301 8.52 6.44 -5.85
C VAL A 301 7.99 7.69 -6.55
N MET A 302 8.41 8.89 -6.13
CA MET A 302 7.87 10.13 -6.68
C MET A 302 8.48 10.55 -8.03
N LEU A 303 9.58 9.92 -8.46
CA LEU A 303 10.21 10.15 -9.78
C LEU A 303 10.16 8.96 -10.74
N ASP A 304 9.65 7.79 -10.36
CA ASP A 304 9.73 6.54 -11.15
C ASP A 304 9.22 6.68 -12.60
N ASN A 305 8.30 7.61 -12.85
CA ASN A 305 7.72 7.90 -14.16
C ASN A 305 7.81 9.41 -14.53
N VAL A 306 8.74 10.17 -13.94
CA VAL A 306 8.89 11.61 -14.16
C VAL A 306 10.04 11.90 -15.13
N PRO A 307 9.79 12.51 -16.31
CA PRO A 307 10.86 12.79 -17.27
C PRO A 307 11.88 13.77 -16.71
N GLU A 308 13.17 13.54 -17.02
CA GLU A 308 14.28 14.31 -16.43
C GLU A 308 14.24 15.82 -16.71
N SER A 309 13.57 16.23 -17.79
CA SER A 309 13.35 17.63 -18.14
C SER A 309 12.44 18.38 -17.15
N ASN A 310 11.64 17.68 -16.34
CA ASN A 310 10.65 18.28 -15.45
C ASN A 310 11.26 18.75 -14.12
N LEU A 311 12.19 19.71 -14.18
CA LEU A 311 12.94 20.23 -13.02
C LEU A 311 12.03 20.63 -11.84
N ARG A 312 10.84 21.19 -12.12
CA ARG A 312 9.85 21.57 -11.11
C ARG A 312 9.37 20.42 -10.21
N HIS A 313 9.40 19.17 -10.69
CA HIS A 313 9.07 18.01 -9.85
C HIS A 313 10.22 17.68 -8.89
N TYR A 314 11.47 17.75 -9.37
CA TYR A 314 12.66 17.59 -8.51
C TYR A 314 12.67 18.64 -7.40
N GLU A 315 12.45 19.91 -7.74
CA GLU A 315 12.43 21.00 -6.78
C GLU A 315 11.41 20.76 -5.66
N LYS A 316 10.18 20.35 -6.00
CA LYS A 316 9.13 20.00 -5.03
C LYS A 316 9.50 18.82 -4.12
N ILE A 317 10.15 17.80 -4.66
CA ILE A 317 10.60 16.63 -3.87
C ILE A 317 11.75 17.02 -2.95
N VAL A 318 12.68 17.86 -3.42
CA VAL A 318 13.71 18.44 -2.56
C VAL A 318 13.09 19.29 -1.46
N ASP A 319 12.12 20.15 -1.78
CA ASP A 319 11.41 20.98 -0.80
C ASP A 319 10.71 20.12 0.27
N LEU A 320 10.11 19.00 -0.12
CA LEU A 320 9.55 18.00 0.80
C LEU A 320 10.63 17.37 1.70
N ILE A 321 11.82 17.05 1.17
CA ILE A 321 12.92 16.42 1.92
C ILE A 321 13.59 17.40 2.89
N ILE A 322 13.74 18.67 2.52
CA ILE A 322 14.39 19.69 3.38
C ILE A 322 13.41 20.39 4.35
N ALA A 323 12.09 20.23 4.16
CA ALA A 323 11.08 20.78 5.05
C ALA A 323 11.12 20.10 6.43
N ILE A 324 11.50 20.87 7.44
CA ILE A 324 11.61 20.39 8.83
C ILE A 324 10.20 20.25 9.43
N PRO A 325 9.84 19.10 10.03
CA PRO A 325 8.59 18.93 10.77
C PRO A 325 8.48 19.91 11.95
N LYS A 326 7.27 20.41 12.22
CA LYS A 326 7.05 21.45 13.26
C LYS A 326 7.43 21.00 14.67
N GLU A 327 7.36 19.70 14.92
CA GLU A 327 7.62 19.06 16.20
C GLU A 327 9.12 18.74 16.40
N MET A 328 10.00 19.17 15.49
CA MET A 328 11.42 18.81 15.47
C MET A 328 12.32 20.02 15.22
N ASN A 329 13.49 20.08 15.86
CA ASN A 329 14.48 21.12 15.57
C ASN A 329 15.31 20.77 14.32
N ALA A 330 15.91 21.79 13.69
CA ALA A 330 16.67 21.64 12.46
C ALA A 330 17.90 20.71 12.60
N GLN A 331 18.58 20.76 13.74
CA GLN A 331 19.83 20.03 13.97
C GLN A 331 19.59 18.52 14.03
N ASP A 332 18.62 18.07 14.82
CA ASP A 332 18.25 16.66 14.92
C ASP A 332 17.66 16.14 13.61
N TYR A 333 16.90 16.96 12.88
CA TYR A 333 16.38 16.61 11.57
C TYR A 333 17.51 16.34 10.57
N PHE A 334 18.43 17.31 10.37
CA PHE A 334 19.51 17.16 9.40
C PHE A 334 20.57 16.14 9.82
N LYS A 335 20.74 15.86 11.12
CA LYS A 335 21.54 14.73 11.63
C LYS A 335 21.05 13.38 11.10
N ILE A 336 19.75 13.22 10.81
CA ILE A 336 19.15 12.02 10.22
C ILE A 336 19.17 12.09 8.68
N ILE A 337 18.84 13.24 8.09
CA ILE A 337 18.63 13.38 6.64
C ILE A 337 19.94 13.49 5.85
N CYS A 338 20.93 14.26 6.31
CA CYS A 338 22.17 14.46 5.56
C CYS A 338 22.96 13.14 5.32
N PRO A 339 23.08 12.22 6.29
CA PRO A 339 23.70 10.90 6.04
C PRO A 339 22.96 10.05 5.01
N GLN A 340 21.63 10.20 4.87
CA GLN A 340 20.88 9.53 3.80
C GLN A 340 21.23 10.14 2.44
N ILE A 341 21.15 11.48 2.31
CA ILE A 341 21.50 12.19 1.06
C ILE A 341 22.92 11.85 0.60
N ILE A 342 23.90 11.85 1.52
CA ILE A 342 25.31 11.51 1.19
C ILE A 342 25.46 10.07 0.69
N LYS A 343 24.71 9.11 1.27
CA LYS A 343 24.73 7.70 0.81
C LYS A 343 24.18 7.55 -0.61
N LEU A 344 23.19 8.35 -1.00
CA LEU A 344 22.56 8.27 -2.32
C LEU A 344 23.51 8.60 -3.48
N PHE A 345 24.47 9.51 -3.30
CA PHE A 345 25.50 9.81 -4.32
C PHE A 345 26.35 8.60 -4.74
N ARG A 346 26.40 7.54 -3.92
CA ARG A 346 27.17 6.33 -4.17
C ARG A 346 26.38 5.22 -4.85
N LEU A 347 25.05 5.37 -4.99
CA LEU A 347 24.20 4.35 -5.59
C LEU A 347 24.25 4.41 -7.12
N ARG A 348 24.30 3.24 -7.75
CA ARG A 348 24.18 3.04 -9.20
C ARG A 348 23.04 2.06 -9.49
N GLY A 349 22.45 2.16 -10.68
CA GLY A 349 21.37 1.28 -11.13
C GLY A 349 20.21 2.03 -11.76
N LYS A 350 19.10 1.33 -11.99
CA LYS A 350 17.83 1.92 -12.46
C LYS A 350 17.43 3.07 -11.52
N ASN A 351 17.17 4.25 -12.07
CA ASN A 351 16.90 5.52 -11.37
C ASN A 351 18.13 6.24 -10.76
N SER A 352 19.38 5.86 -11.07
CA SER A 352 20.59 6.59 -10.58
C SER A 352 20.63 8.07 -10.99
N HIS A 353 20.12 8.41 -12.18
CA HIS A 353 20.03 9.80 -12.65
C HIS A 353 19.04 10.63 -11.81
N HIS A 354 17.86 10.08 -11.50
CA HIS A 354 16.89 10.69 -10.59
C HIS A 354 17.49 10.93 -9.20
N LEU A 355 18.19 9.93 -8.64
CA LEU A 355 18.86 10.03 -7.35
C LEU A 355 19.96 11.10 -7.36
N LEU A 356 20.88 11.07 -8.32
CA LEU A 356 22.00 12.01 -8.42
C LEU A 356 21.52 13.46 -8.62
N LYS A 357 20.53 13.69 -9.49
CA LYS A 357 19.97 15.02 -9.76
C LYS A 357 19.25 15.59 -8.54
N THR A 358 18.40 14.78 -7.88
CA THR A 358 17.66 15.23 -6.69
C THR A 358 18.58 15.50 -5.50
N THR A 359 19.60 14.66 -5.29
CA THR A 359 20.56 14.83 -4.19
C THR A 359 21.47 16.03 -4.40
N THR A 360 21.90 16.30 -5.64
CA THR A 360 22.66 17.51 -5.98
C THR A 360 21.86 18.78 -5.66
N LEU A 361 20.60 18.84 -6.11
CA LEU A 361 19.69 19.96 -5.82
C LEU A 361 19.39 20.11 -4.31
N ALA A 362 19.29 19.00 -3.58
CA ALA A 362 19.12 19.01 -2.13
C ALA A 362 20.34 19.59 -1.39
N VAL A 363 21.55 19.17 -1.76
CA VAL A 363 22.78 19.73 -1.20
C VAL A 363 22.89 21.23 -1.50
N GLU A 364 22.56 21.65 -2.72
CA GLU A 364 22.57 23.07 -3.09
C GLU A 364 21.61 23.93 -2.23
N LYS A 365 20.36 23.48 -2.04
CA LYS A 365 19.39 24.17 -1.18
C LYS A 365 19.81 24.15 0.30
N LEU A 366 20.37 23.04 0.80
CA LEU A 366 20.86 22.95 2.19
C LEU A 366 22.02 23.92 2.45
N LEU A 367 23.00 24.00 1.56
CA LEU A 367 24.13 24.94 1.68
C LEU A 367 23.66 26.41 1.65
N LYS A 368 22.71 26.73 0.76
CA LYS A 368 22.07 28.06 0.73
C LYS A 368 21.40 28.41 2.06
N ASN A 369 20.64 27.48 2.66
CA ASN A 369 19.97 27.69 3.94
C ASN A 369 20.96 27.86 5.10
N ILE A 370 22.05 27.08 5.15
CA ILE A 370 23.10 27.23 6.17
C ILE A 370 23.77 28.62 6.05
N HIS A 371 24.03 29.10 4.83
CA HIS A 371 24.65 30.42 4.61
C HIS A 371 23.75 31.59 5.01
N VAL A 372 22.42 31.43 4.93
CA VAL A 372 21.46 32.41 5.46
C VAL A 372 21.44 32.39 6.99
N LEU A 373 21.49 31.20 7.61
CA LEU A 373 21.50 31.06 9.07
C LEU A 373 22.80 31.54 9.74
N HIS A 374 23.91 31.64 9.00
CA HIS A 374 25.18 32.22 9.49
C HIS A 374 25.32 33.74 9.27
N LYS A 375 24.32 34.38 8.64
CA LYS A 375 24.32 35.83 8.36
C LYS A 375 23.36 36.64 9.23
N ASN A 376 22.54 35.96 10.02
CA ASN A 376 21.65 36.51 11.04
C ASN A 376 22.13 36.08 12.42
#